data_AF-A0A946JQJ1-F1
#
_entry.id   AF-A0A946JQJ1-F1
#
_cell.length_a   1.000
_cell.length_b   1.000
_cell.length_c   1.000
_cell.angle_alpha   90.00
_cell.angle_beta   90.00
_cell.angle_gamma   90.00
#
_symmetry.space_group_name_H-M   'P 1'
#
loop_
_entity.id
_entity.type
_entity.pdbx_description
1 polymer ?
#
loop_
_entity_poly.entity_id
_entity_poly.type
_entity_poly.pdbx_seq_one_letter_code
_entity_poly.pdbx_strand_id
1 'polypeptide(L)'
;MKNLNFLSERKDLAAAFRWTARLNMHEAVANHFSLAINADGSEFLINPNQMHFSKIKASDLLVIDANDPETLEGPNAPDITAWGLHSAIHRHCPHARCAMHVHPMFSTVLASLADSRLLPIDQNTATFFNRYVIDNSYGGLALEEEGERCAQLLQDPKKTVMIMGNHGIMVIGKSVAETFNRMYYFERAAETYIRALQTGQKLRILSDTIAEKTASEVDQYPEQSDRHLAELKEILDSEHSDYSF
;
A
#
# COMPACT_ATOMS: atom_id res chain seq x y z
N MET A 1 -17.85 -1.86 26.50
CA MET A 1 -17.04 -1.82 25.26
C MET A 1 -16.73 -0.37 24.97
N LYS A 2 -15.47 0.00 24.67
CA LYS A 2 -15.20 1.34 24.14
C LYS A 2 -15.96 1.46 22.80
N ASN A 3 -16.82 2.46 22.64
CA ASN A 3 -17.39 2.77 21.33
C ASN A 3 -16.23 3.25 20.45
N LEU A 4 -15.79 2.40 19.53
CA LEU A 4 -14.73 2.74 18.58
C LEU A 4 -15.37 3.37 17.34
N ASN A 5 -15.02 4.63 17.08
CA ASN A 5 -15.39 5.32 15.83
C ASN A 5 -14.74 4.60 14.64
N PHE A 6 -15.38 4.66 13.46
CA PHE A 6 -14.88 4.07 12.21
C PHE A 6 -14.66 2.55 12.29
N LEU A 7 -15.61 1.84 12.88
CA LEU A 7 -15.43 0.41 13.17
C LEU A 7 -15.24 -0.44 11.90
N SER A 8 -15.97 -0.15 10.82
CA SER A 8 -15.85 -0.93 9.58
C SER A 8 -14.46 -0.76 8.98
N GLU A 9 -14.02 0.49 8.88
CA GLU A 9 -12.73 0.90 8.37
C GLU A 9 -11.58 0.27 9.16
N ARG A 10 -11.69 0.27 10.49
CA ARG A 10 -10.72 -0.36 11.38
C ARG A 10 -10.62 -1.86 11.16
N LYS A 11 -11.75 -2.55 11.00
CA LYS A 11 -11.76 -4.00 10.73
C LYS A 11 -11.15 -4.32 9.37
N ASP A 12 -11.45 -3.52 8.35
CA ASP A 12 -10.92 -3.70 7.01
C ASP A 12 -9.40 -3.52 7.01
N LEU A 13 -8.90 -2.45 7.65
CA LEU A 13 -7.46 -2.20 7.75
C LEU A 13 -6.74 -3.28 8.58
N ALA A 14 -7.34 -3.73 9.69
CA ALA A 14 -6.82 -4.83 10.49
C ALA A 14 -6.75 -6.15 9.69
N ALA A 15 -7.76 -6.46 8.88
CA ALA A 15 -7.75 -7.62 7.99
C ALA A 15 -6.61 -7.52 6.96
N ALA A 16 -6.42 -6.35 6.34
CA ALA A 16 -5.32 -6.10 5.41
C ALA A 16 -3.95 -6.32 6.07
N PHE A 17 -3.72 -5.84 7.30
CA PHE A 17 -2.50 -6.11 8.05
C PHE A 17 -2.27 -7.61 8.28
N ARG A 18 -3.27 -8.33 8.80
CA ARG A 18 -3.15 -9.77 9.07
C ARG A 18 -2.84 -10.56 7.80
N TRP A 19 -3.48 -10.20 6.70
CA TRP A 19 -3.26 -10.89 5.44
C TRP A 19 -1.91 -10.54 4.80
N THR A 20 -1.46 -9.29 4.92
CA THR A 20 -0.10 -8.88 4.49
C THR A 20 0.98 -9.67 5.23
N ALA A 21 0.80 -9.88 6.54
CA ALA A 21 1.71 -10.73 7.32
C ALA A 21 1.69 -12.19 6.83
N ARG A 22 0.49 -12.74 6.56
CA ARG A 22 0.30 -14.11 6.06
C ARG A 22 0.94 -14.34 4.69
N LEU A 23 0.93 -13.31 3.84
CA LEU A 23 1.58 -13.30 2.55
C LEU A 23 3.09 -13.03 2.61
N ASN A 24 3.65 -12.87 3.82
CA ASN A 24 5.06 -12.55 4.05
C ASN A 24 5.53 -11.27 3.33
N MET A 25 4.64 -10.28 3.23
CA MET A 25 4.90 -8.96 2.64
C MET A 25 5.27 -7.90 3.70
N HIS A 26 5.37 -8.29 4.96
CA HIS A 26 5.76 -7.44 6.09
C HIS A 26 7.29 -7.44 6.26
N GLU A 27 7.84 -6.39 6.86
CA GLU A 27 9.26 -6.32 7.25
C GLU A 27 9.37 -6.20 8.77
N ALA A 28 9.43 -7.34 9.47
CA ALA A 28 9.42 -7.41 10.93
C ALA A 28 8.30 -6.56 11.56
N VAL A 29 8.66 -5.46 12.24
CA VAL A 29 7.71 -4.52 12.88
C VAL A 29 7.70 -3.14 12.22
N ALA A 30 8.33 -3.01 11.03
CA ALA A 30 8.25 -1.84 10.19
C ALA A 30 6.96 -1.84 9.37
N ASN A 31 6.88 -0.93 8.38
CA ASN A 31 5.76 -0.75 7.45
C ASN A 31 4.50 -0.16 8.07
N HIS A 32 3.70 0.49 7.23
CA HIS A 32 2.60 1.33 7.70
C HIS A 32 1.45 1.33 6.69
N PHE A 33 0.22 1.14 7.17
CA PHE A 33 -1.00 1.39 6.40
C PHE A 33 -1.81 2.48 7.07
N SER A 34 -2.34 3.41 6.26
CA SER A 34 -3.22 4.46 6.72
C SER A 34 -4.49 4.58 5.90
N LEU A 35 -5.51 5.16 6.52
CA LEU A 35 -6.79 5.47 5.88
C LEU A 35 -7.33 6.80 6.39
N ALA A 36 -7.43 7.78 5.50
CA ALA A 36 -8.07 9.07 5.76
C ALA A 36 -9.56 8.91 6.11
N ILE A 37 -9.96 9.47 7.25
CA ILE A 37 -11.31 9.36 7.83
C ILE A 37 -12.12 10.66 7.73
N ASN A 38 -11.50 11.77 7.31
CA ASN A 38 -12.16 13.05 7.07
C ASN A 38 -11.93 13.57 5.64
N ALA A 39 -12.77 14.51 5.18
CA ALA A 39 -12.81 14.88 3.77
C ALA A 39 -11.50 15.50 3.25
N ASP A 40 -10.81 16.30 4.06
CA ASP A 40 -9.57 16.99 3.69
C ASP A 40 -8.29 16.13 3.87
N GLY A 41 -8.42 14.92 4.44
CA GLY A 41 -7.31 14.00 4.62
C GLY A 41 -6.38 14.32 5.79
N SER A 42 -6.73 15.31 6.62
CA SER A 42 -5.93 15.67 7.80
C SER A 42 -6.03 14.64 8.92
N GLU A 43 -7.16 13.92 9.02
CA GLU A 43 -7.34 12.86 10.01
C GLU A 43 -7.32 11.48 9.35
N PHE A 44 -6.54 10.55 9.90
CA PHE A 44 -6.44 9.19 9.38
C PHE A 44 -6.20 8.12 10.46
N LEU A 45 -6.62 6.89 10.15
CA LEU A 45 -6.25 5.69 10.90
C LEU A 45 -4.83 5.26 10.53
N ILE A 46 -4.05 4.74 11.47
CA ILE A 46 -2.74 4.11 11.23
C ILE A 46 -2.43 3.03 12.27
N ASN A 47 -1.53 2.09 11.95
CA ASN A 47 -1.05 1.12 12.93
C ASN A 47 -0.15 1.73 14.01
N PRO A 48 -0.15 1.17 15.23
CA PRO A 48 0.83 1.46 16.26
C PRO A 48 2.26 1.22 15.79
N ASN A 49 3.20 2.05 16.26
CA ASN A 49 4.62 1.86 15.97
C ASN A 49 5.15 0.53 16.56
N GLN A 50 6.01 -0.14 15.80
CA GLN A 50 6.68 -1.39 16.18
C GLN A 50 5.74 -2.55 16.58
N MET A 51 4.49 -2.54 16.11
CA MET A 51 3.58 -3.66 16.26
C MET A 51 3.59 -4.55 15.01
N HIS A 52 3.95 -5.82 15.18
CA HIS A 52 3.94 -6.79 14.09
C HIS A 52 2.54 -6.90 13.45
N PHE A 53 2.47 -6.88 12.12
CA PHE A 53 1.20 -6.90 11.37
C PHE A 53 0.28 -8.07 11.71
N SER A 54 0.86 -9.24 12.03
CA SER A 54 0.10 -10.43 12.45
C SER A 54 -0.61 -10.29 13.80
N LYS A 55 -0.38 -9.21 14.56
CA LYS A 55 -0.97 -8.95 15.88
C LYS A 55 -1.96 -7.79 15.89
N ILE A 56 -2.01 -6.98 14.83
CA ILE A 56 -2.83 -5.76 14.80
C ILE A 56 -4.31 -6.10 14.85
N LYS A 57 -5.05 -5.45 15.75
CA LYS A 57 -6.51 -5.51 15.84
C LYS A 57 -7.14 -4.17 15.46
N ALA A 58 -8.43 -4.19 15.12
CA ALA A 58 -9.20 -2.98 14.86
C ALA A 58 -9.16 -1.99 16.04
N SER A 59 -9.08 -2.49 17.27
CA SER A 59 -8.98 -1.70 18.51
C SER A 59 -7.61 -1.06 18.73
N ASP A 60 -6.56 -1.56 18.06
CA ASP A 60 -5.19 -1.08 18.24
C ASP A 60 -4.89 0.13 17.35
N LEU A 61 -5.64 0.32 16.27
CA LEU A 61 -5.42 1.41 15.31
C LEU A 61 -5.58 2.78 15.98
N LEU A 62 -4.66 3.68 15.66
CA LEU A 62 -4.62 5.03 16.16
C LEU A 62 -5.40 5.95 15.23
N VAL A 63 -5.97 7.03 15.78
CA VAL A 63 -6.43 8.17 14.98
C VAL A 63 -5.36 9.24 15.10
N ILE A 64 -4.88 9.72 13.96
CA ILE A 64 -3.91 10.80 13.85
C ILE A 64 -4.61 12.00 13.23
N ASP A 65 -4.36 13.18 13.77
CA ASP A 65 -4.64 14.47 13.15
C ASP A 65 -3.30 15.10 12.73
N ALA A 66 -3.07 15.25 11.43
CA ALA A 66 -1.86 15.81 10.86
C ALA A 66 -1.65 17.31 11.17
N ASN A 67 -2.67 17.98 11.71
CA ASN A 67 -2.58 19.37 12.17
C ASN A 67 -2.29 19.48 13.68
N ASP A 68 -2.37 18.38 14.42
CA ASP A 68 -2.13 18.35 15.86
C ASP A 68 -0.78 17.66 16.17
N PRO A 69 0.26 18.41 16.55
CA PRO A 69 1.56 17.83 16.88
C PRO A 69 1.52 16.92 18.12
N GLU A 70 0.53 17.05 19.01
CA GLU A 70 0.37 16.16 20.17
C GLU A 70 0.04 14.72 19.76
N THR A 71 -0.37 14.47 18.51
CA THR A 71 -0.64 13.12 17.97
C THR A 71 0.61 12.25 17.85
N LEU A 72 1.80 12.86 17.96
CA LEU A 72 3.09 12.18 18.04
C LEU A 72 3.52 11.84 19.47
N GLU A 73 2.70 12.18 20.48
CA GLU A 73 3.01 11.92 21.88
C GLU A 73 2.19 10.72 22.44
N GLY A 74 2.77 10.02 23.42
CA GLY A 74 2.09 8.95 24.15
C GLY A 74 2.51 7.51 23.76
N PRO A 75 1.96 6.50 24.47
CA PRO A 75 2.34 5.10 24.24
C PRO A 75 1.88 4.63 22.86
N ASN A 76 2.83 4.10 22.10
CA ASN A 76 2.67 3.64 20.72
C ASN A 76 2.43 4.73 19.66
N ALA A 77 2.77 5.99 19.96
CA ALA A 77 2.78 7.07 18.95
C ALA A 77 3.38 6.60 17.62
N PRO A 78 2.80 7.02 16.48
CA PRO A 78 3.19 6.51 15.17
C PRO A 78 4.66 6.83 14.89
N ASP A 79 5.28 6.03 14.02
CA ASP A 79 6.63 6.35 13.56
C ASP A 79 6.63 7.71 12.83
N ILE A 80 7.58 8.59 13.16
CA ILE A 80 7.64 9.95 12.60
C ILE A 80 7.84 9.95 11.08
N THR A 81 8.52 8.94 10.55
CA THR A 81 8.75 8.76 9.11
C THR A 81 7.45 8.37 8.41
N ALA A 82 6.67 7.48 9.04
CA ALA A 82 5.34 7.10 8.57
C ALA A 82 4.38 8.29 8.61
N TRP A 83 4.41 9.07 9.69
CA TRP A 83 3.59 10.25 9.84
C TRP A 83 3.88 11.27 8.73
N GLY A 84 5.14 11.58 8.46
CA GLY A 84 5.52 12.55 7.42
C GLY A 84 5.06 12.13 6.02
N LEU A 85 5.35 10.89 5.63
CA LEU A 85 5.01 10.39 4.29
C LEU A 85 3.49 10.25 4.09
N HIS A 86 2.79 9.60 5.03
CA HIS A 86 1.35 9.36 4.89
C HIS A 86 0.55 10.66 5.01
N SER A 87 0.94 11.59 5.90
CA SER A 87 0.28 12.90 6.03
C SER A 87 0.43 13.73 4.76
N ALA A 88 1.63 13.78 4.17
CA ALA A 88 1.86 14.52 2.92
C ALA A 88 1.03 13.94 1.76
N ILE A 89 0.96 12.61 1.63
CA ILE A 89 0.15 11.95 0.60
C ILE A 89 -1.34 12.27 0.79
N HIS A 90 -1.89 12.11 1.99
CA HIS A 90 -3.32 12.37 2.21
C HIS A 90 -3.69 13.84 1.99
N ARG A 91 -2.83 14.77 2.39
CA ARG A 91 -3.04 16.22 2.25
C ARG A 91 -3.01 16.67 0.78
N HIS A 92 -2.03 16.18 0.02
CA HIS A 92 -1.78 16.68 -1.34
C HIS A 92 -2.42 15.84 -2.44
N CYS A 93 -2.79 14.59 -2.13
CA CYS A 93 -3.44 13.67 -3.07
C CYS A 93 -4.83 13.25 -2.53
N PRO A 94 -5.88 14.07 -2.68
CA PRO A 94 -7.22 13.75 -2.13
C PRO A 94 -7.83 12.43 -2.63
N HIS A 95 -7.36 11.92 -3.76
CA HIS A 95 -7.76 10.62 -4.31
C HIS A 95 -7.10 9.42 -3.59
N ALA A 96 -6.02 9.65 -2.83
CA ALA A 96 -5.32 8.68 -1.99
C ALA A 96 -5.97 8.61 -0.60
N ARG A 97 -7.16 8.01 -0.51
CA ARG A 97 -7.85 7.85 0.78
C ARG A 97 -7.18 6.80 1.66
N CYS A 98 -6.66 5.73 1.06
CA CYS A 98 -5.87 4.71 1.74
C CYS A 98 -4.47 4.67 1.14
N ALA A 99 -3.45 4.61 1.99
CA ALA A 99 -2.05 4.51 1.60
C ALA A 99 -1.40 3.32 2.33
N MET A 100 -0.68 2.48 1.59
CA MET A 100 -0.05 1.27 2.10
C MET A 100 1.41 1.20 1.66
N HIS A 101 2.32 1.27 2.64
CA HIS A 101 3.76 1.16 2.42
C HIS A 101 4.30 -0.14 3.00
N VAL A 102 4.98 -0.94 2.16
CA VAL A 102 5.54 -2.25 2.49
C VAL A 102 6.86 -2.52 1.76
N HIS A 103 7.65 -3.47 2.27
CA HIS A 103 8.90 -3.94 1.65
C HIS A 103 8.82 -5.40 1.18
N PRO A 104 7.85 -5.78 0.34
CA PRO A 104 7.70 -7.17 -0.06
C PRO A 104 8.84 -7.57 -1.01
N MET A 105 9.26 -8.84 -0.95
CA MET A 105 10.54 -9.25 -1.49
C MET A 105 10.74 -8.90 -2.97
N PHE A 106 9.79 -9.23 -3.84
CA PHE A 106 9.98 -9.07 -5.28
C PHE A 106 9.87 -7.62 -5.73
N SER A 107 8.97 -6.84 -5.14
CA SER A 107 8.88 -5.41 -5.42
C SER A 107 10.09 -4.64 -4.88
N THR A 108 10.64 -5.03 -3.73
CA THR A 108 11.89 -4.45 -3.21
C THR A 108 13.09 -4.80 -4.09
N VAL A 109 13.15 -6.04 -4.61
CA VAL A 109 14.15 -6.42 -5.61
C VAL A 109 14.03 -5.57 -6.87
N LEU A 110 12.81 -5.39 -7.40
CA LEU A 110 12.55 -4.52 -8.55
C LEU A 110 13.02 -3.08 -8.28
N ALA A 111 12.68 -2.52 -7.13
CA ALA A 111 13.09 -1.19 -6.69
C ALA A 111 14.60 -1.03 -6.51
N SER A 112 15.33 -2.14 -6.38
CA SER A 112 16.80 -2.13 -6.23
C SER A 112 17.54 -2.20 -7.57
N LEU A 113 16.83 -2.42 -8.68
CA LEU A 113 17.44 -2.47 -10.01
C LEU A 113 17.74 -1.06 -10.52
N ALA A 114 18.86 -0.92 -11.25
CA ALA A 114 19.22 0.32 -11.94
C ALA A 114 18.11 0.80 -12.90
N ASP A 115 17.33 -0.13 -13.45
CA ASP A 115 16.08 0.13 -14.14
C ASP A 115 14.94 -0.55 -13.37
N SER A 116 14.24 0.24 -12.55
CA SER A 116 13.11 -0.22 -11.73
C SER A 116 11.78 -0.30 -12.50
N ARG A 117 11.78 -0.25 -13.84
CA ARG A 117 10.55 -0.37 -14.63
C ARG A 117 10.01 -1.81 -14.61
N LEU A 118 8.72 -1.93 -14.31
CA LEU A 118 7.94 -3.15 -14.50
C LEU A 118 7.45 -3.23 -15.94
N LEU A 119 7.95 -4.20 -16.71
CA LEU A 119 7.56 -4.40 -18.12
C LEU A 119 6.30 -5.30 -18.22
N PRO A 120 5.37 -5.01 -19.17
CA PRO A 120 4.14 -5.77 -19.32
C PRO A 120 4.40 -7.08 -20.08
N ILE A 121 4.74 -8.15 -19.36
CA ILE A 121 5.07 -9.47 -19.94
C ILE A 121 3.94 -10.49 -19.77
N ASP A 122 2.93 -10.17 -18.96
CA ASP A 122 1.73 -10.96 -18.67
C ASP A 122 0.58 -10.01 -18.24
N GLN A 123 -0.59 -10.56 -17.90
CA GLN A 123 -1.76 -9.77 -17.51
C GLN A 123 -1.56 -8.98 -16.19
N ASN A 124 -0.92 -9.57 -15.17
CA ASN A 124 -0.66 -8.88 -13.90
C ASN A 124 0.32 -7.73 -14.10
N THR A 125 1.41 -7.95 -14.84
CA THR A 125 2.35 -6.86 -15.15
C THR A 125 1.72 -5.79 -16.05
N ALA A 126 0.87 -6.19 -17.00
CA ALA A 126 0.12 -5.25 -17.83
C ALA A 126 -0.88 -4.40 -17.04
N THR A 127 -1.46 -4.92 -15.95
CA THR A 127 -2.37 -4.16 -15.05
C THR A 127 -1.75 -2.84 -14.60
N PHE A 128 -0.42 -2.81 -14.43
CA PHE A 128 0.30 -1.64 -13.95
C PHE A 128 0.91 -0.77 -15.04
N PHE A 129 0.73 -1.11 -16.33
CA PHE A 129 1.29 -0.34 -17.43
C PHE A 129 0.78 1.11 -17.37
N ASN A 130 1.68 2.10 -17.27
CA ASN A 130 1.36 3.52 -17.03
C ASN A 130 0.63 3.85 -15.69
N ARG A 131 0.48 2.91 -14.75
CA ARG A 131 -0.22 3.13 -13.44
C ARG A 131 0.75 3.29 -12.26
N TYR A 132 2.05 3.34 -12.52
CA TYR A 132 3.06 3.58 -11.50
C TYR A 132 4.00 4.74 -11.84
N VAL A 133 4.68 5.21 -10.79
CA VAL A 133 5.83 6.12 -10.82
C VAL A 133 7.02 5.46 -10.14
N ILE A 134 8.22 5.94 -10.43
CA ILE A 134 9.46 5.50 -9.78
C ILE A 134 10.06 6.71 -9.10
N ASP A 135 10.26 6.60 -7.78
CA ASP A 135 11.08 7.52 -7.02
C ASP A 135 12.52 6.97 -6.96
N ASN A 136 13.49 7.71 -7.48
CA ASN A 136 14.91 7.32 -7.46
C ASN A 136 15.73 8.15 -6.44
N SER A 137 15.07 8.91 -5.57
CA SER A 137 15.70 9.87 -4.67
C SER A 137 15.65 9.42 -3.22
N TYR A 138 15.99 8.15 -2.96
CA TYR A 138 16.08 7.61 -1.61
C TYR A 138 17.18 8.33 -0.82
N GLY A 139 16.78 8.95 0.29
CA GLY A 139 17.64 9.79 1.13
C GLY A 139 18.10 9.15 2.44
N GLY A 140 17.66 7.92 2.75
CA GLY A 140 17.82 7.29 4.06
C GLY A 140 16.51 7.31 4.86
N LEU A 141 16.59 7.33 6.20
CA LEU A 141 15.39 7.38 7.06
C LEU A 141 14.63 8.68 6.78
N ALA A 142 13.42 8.52 6.26
CA ALA A 142 12.63 9.58 5.62
C ALA A 142 12.42 10.82 6.50
N LEU A 143 12.58 12.00 5.89
CA LEU A 143 12.26 13.31 6.46
C LEU A 143 11.11 13.96 5.67
N GLU A 144 10.62 15.12 6.13
CA GLU A 144 9.51 15.88 5.54
C GLU A 144 9.62 16.09 4.01
N GLU A 145 10.84 16.30 3.50
CA GLU A 145 11.11 16.48 2.07
C GLU A 145 10.73 15.25 1.21
N GLU A 146 10.85 14.03 1.76
CA GLU A 146 10.46 12.81 1.05
C GLU A 146 8.94 12.74 0.87
N GLY A 147 8.18 13.09 1.90
CA GLY A 147 6.71 13.09 1.86
C GLY A 147 6.17 14.02 0.76
N GLU A 148 6.66 15.26 0.72
CA GLU A 148 6.27 16.26 -0.28
C GLU A 148 6.62 15.83 -1.71
N ARG A 149 7.84 15.32 -1.91
CA ARG A 149 8.28 14.81 -3.21
C ARG A 149 7.45 13.59 -3.65
N CYS A 150 7.17 12.66 -2.74
CA CYS A 150 6.36 11.49 -3.04
C CYS A 150 4.93 11.88 -3.44
N ALA A 151 4.33 12.82 -2.71
CA ALA A 151 3.01 13.33 -3.03
C ALA A 151 2.98 14.02 -4.41
N GLN A 152 4.01 14.80 -4.76
CA GLN A 152 4.11 15.40 -6.10
C GLN A 152 4.13 14.36 -7.23
N LEU A 153 4.83 13.24 -7.04
CA LEU A 153 4.87 12.14 -8.02
C LEU A 153 3.53 11.41 -8.15
N LEU A 154 2.68 11.45 -7.12
CA LEU A 154 1.36 10.82 -7.09
C LEU A 154 0.20 11.78 -7.42
N GLN A 155 0.47 12.98 -7.94
CA GLN A 155 -0.59 13.94 -8.25
C GLN A 155 -1.56 13.49 -9.35
N ASP A 156 -1.09 12.69 -10.32
CA ASP A 156 -1.95 12.10 -11.34
C ASP A 156 -2.73 10.91 -10.74
N PRO A 157 -4.08 10.95 -10.65
CA PRO A 157 -4.87 9.88 -10.06
C PRO A 157 -4.75 8.52 -10.76
N LYS A 158 -4.18 8.45 -11.98
CA LYS A 158 -3.84 7.18 -12.63
C LYS A 158 -2.61 6.51 -12.02
N LYS A 159 -1.73 7.26 -11.35
CA LYS A 159 -0.52 6.77 -10.70
C LYS A 159 -0.87 6.30 -9.30
N THR A 160 -1.04 4.99 -9.15
CA THR A 160 -1.57 4.37 -7.93
C THR A 160 -0.53 3.53 -7.18
N VAL A 161 0.63 3.30 -7.79
CA VAL A 161 1.78 2.65 -7.18
C VAL A 161 3.02 3.52 -7.38
N MET A 162 3.80 3.68 -6.32
CA MET A 162 5.14 4.23 -6.38
C MET A 162 6.14 3.13 -6.04
N ILE A 163 7.08 2.92 -6.95
CA ILE A 163 8.26 2.10 -6.70
C ILE A 163 9.29 3.04 -6.06
N MET A 164 9.63 2.79 -4.80
CA MET A 164 10.56 3.61 -4.03
C MET A 164 11.95 2.96 -4.13
N GLY A 165 12.80 3.54 -4.97
CA GLY A 165 14.13 3.01 -5.29
C GLY A 165 14.94 2.69 -4.04
N ASN A 166 15.55 1.50 -4.00
CA ASN A 166 16.32 0.99 -2.84
C ASN A 166 15.53 0.85 -1.52
N HIS A 167 14.20 0.96 -1.53
CA HIS A 167 13.37 0.97 -0.32
C HIS A 167 12.25 -0.07 -0.36
N GLY A 168 11.28 0.10 -1.27
CA GLY A 168 10.08 -0.74 -1.30
C GLY A 168 9.00 -0.13 -2.20
N ILE A 169 7.74 -0.23 -1.79
CA ILE A 169 6.62 0.36 -2.54
C ILE A 169 5.69 1.16 -1.64
N MET A 170 5.02 2.14 -2.25
CA MET A 170 3.88 2.86 -1.70
C MET A 170 2.70 2.68 -2.65
N VAL A 171 1.56 2.21 -2.13
CA VAL A 171 0.35 1.96 -2.92
C VAL A 171 -0.78 2.83 -2.36
N ILE A 172 -1.49 3.54 -3.25
CA ILE A 172 -2.62 4.41 -2.87
C ILE A 172 -3.92 3.93 -3.51
N GLY A 173 -5.06 4.29 -2.93
CA GLY A 173 -6.39 3.97 -3.46
C GLY A 173 -7.52 4.64 -2.65
N LYS A 174 -8.78 4.41 -3.07
CA LYS A 174 -9.95 5.06 -2.45
C LYS A 174 -10.49 4.30 -1.24
N SER A 175 -10.17 3.03 -1.10
CA SER A 175 -10.60 2.16 -0.01
C SER A 175 -9.50 1.17 0.36
N VAL A 176 -9.60 0.56 1.54
CA VAL A 176 -8.70 -0.51 1.97
C VAL A 176 -8.71 -1.68 0.99
N ALA A 177 -9.89 -2.07 0.53
CA ALA A 177 -10.07 -3.17 -0.42
C ALA A 177 -9.32 -2.91 -1.74
N GLU A 178 -9.49 -1.72 -2.31
CA GLU A 178 -8.83 -1.32 -3.56
C GLU A 178 -7.30 -1.31 -3.39
N THR A 179 -6.80 -0.63 -2.36
CA THR A 179 -5.37 -0.46 -2.11
C THR A 179 -4.68 -1.79 -1.79
N PHE A 180 -5.29 -2.63 -0.95
CA PHE A 180 -4.75 -3.95 -0.62
C PHE A 180 -4.74 -4.88 -1.84
N ASN A 181 -5.83 -4.91 -2.62
CA ASN A 181 -5.89 -5.72 -3.84
C ASN A 181 -4.80 -5.32 -4.83
N ARG A 182 -4.60 -4.00 -5.01
CA ARG A 182 -3.55 -3.46 -5.86
C ARG A 182 -2.15 -3.86 -5.37
N MET A 183 -1.88 -3.73 -4.07
CA MET A 183 -0.62 -4.15 -3.46
C MET A 183 -0.35 -5.65 -3.66
N TYR A 184 -1.36 -6.49 -3.45
CA TYR A 184 -1.28 -7.93 -3.69
C TYR A 184 -0.89 -8.24 -5.14
N TYR A 185 -1.59 -7.65 -6.12
CA TYR A 185 -1.29 -7.89 -7.53
C TYR A 185 0.05 -7.30 -7.96
N PHE A 186 0.48 -6.18 -7.37
CA PHE A 186 1.77 -5.58 -7.69
C PHE A 186 2.92 -6.50 -7.29
N GLU A 187 2.88 -7.07 -6.08
CA GLU A 187 3.91 -8.02 -5.65
C GLU A 187 3.91 -9.29 -6.53
N ARG A 188 2.73 -9.78 -6.94
CA ARG A 188 2.64 -10.91 -7.90
C ARG A 188 3.21 -10.57 -9.27
N ALA A 189 2.99 -9.35 -9.74
CA ALA A 189 3.52 -8.86 -11.00
C ALA A 189 5.04 -8.75 -10.95
N ALA A 190 5.57 -8.16 -9.87
CA ALA A 190 7.01 -8.10 -9.60
C ALA A 190 7.62 -9.51 -9.51
N GLU A 191 6.99 -10.44 -8.78
CA GLU A 191 7.44 -11.83 -8.70
C GLU A 191 7.57 -12.47 -10.09
N THR A 192 6.53 -12.32 -10.91
CA THR A 192 6.50 -12.89 -12.26
C THR A 192 7.60 -12.29 -13.13
N TYR A 193 7.76 -10.97 -13.09
CA TYR A 193 8.78 -10.26 -13.84
C TYR A 193 10.21 -10.64 -13.42
N ILE A 194 10.50 -10.63 -12.12
CA ILE A 194 11.83 -10.98 -11.60
C ILE A 194 12.18 -12.44 -11.90
N ARG A 195 11.24 -13.38 -11.70
CA ARG A 195 11.46 -14.79 -12.06
C ARG A 195 11.67 -14.98 -13.56
N ALA A 196 10.97 -14.22 -14.41
CA ALA A 196 11.18 -14.26 -15.86
C ALA A 196 12.59 -13.76 -16.23
N LEU A 197 13.08 -12.68 -15.62
CA LEU A 197 14.45 -12.18 -15.81
C LEU A 197 15.50 -13.22 -15.42
N GLN A 198 15.29 -13.94 -14.30
CA GLN A 198 16.21 -14.97 -13.80
C GLN A 198 16.41 -16.14 -14.78
N THR A 199 15.48 -16.36 -15.72
CA THR A 199 15.64 -17.41 -16.74
C THR A 199 16.74 -17.10 -17.77
N GLY A 200 17.14 -15.83 -17.89
CA GLY A 200 18.07 -15.35 -18.92
C GLY A 200 17.49 -15.40 -20.35
N GLN A 201 16.24 -15.82 -20.52
CA GLN A 201 15.58 -15.86 -21.83
C GLN A 201 15.07 -14.46 -22.23
N LYS A 202 14.93 -14.24 -23.54
CA LYS A 202 14.33 -13.01 -24.06
C LYS A 202 12.86 -12.93 -23.62
N LEU A 203 12.49 -11.83 -22.97
CA LEU A 203 11.11 -11.56 -22.56
C LEU A 203 10.19 -11.34 -23.77
N ARG A 204 8.96 -11.84 -23.68
CA ARG A 204 7.86 -11.51 -24.59
C ARG A 204 7.09 -10.33 -24.02
N ILE A 205 7.48 -9.13 -24.40
CA ILE A 205 6.85 -7.89 -23.95
C ILE A 205 5.60 -7.64 -24.80
N LEU A 206 4.47 -7.36 -24.15
CA LEU A 206 3.24 -6.92 -24.82
C LEU A 206 3.46 -5.58 -25.53
N SER A 207 2.71 -5.32 -26.60
CA SER A 207 2.69 -3.97 -27.16
C SER A 207 2.00 -3.00 -26.20
N ASP A 208 2.43 -1.74 -26.20
CA ASP A 208 1.85 -0.68 -25.39
C ASP A 208 0.33 -0.57 -25.55
N THR A 209 -0.19 -0.79 -26.77
CA THR A 209 -1.64 -0.80 -27.03
C THR A 209 -2.38 -1.90 -26.26
N ILE A 210 -1.82 -3.11 -26.20
CA ILE A 210 -2.44 -4.23 -25.48
C ILE A 210 -2.26 -4.06 -23.96
N ALA A 211 -1.10 -3.57 -23.53
CA ALA A 211 -0.84 -3.30 -22.12
C ALA A 211 -1.78 -2.22 -21.57
N GLU A 212 -1.93 -1.09 -22.29
CA GLU A 212 -2.85 0.01 -21.92
C GLU A 212 -4.31 -0.44 -21.93
N LYS A 213 -4.72 -1.24 -22.92
CA LYS A 213 -6.06 -1.81 -22.96
C LYS A 213 -6.31 -2.69 -21.74
N THR A 214 -5.39 -3.59 -21.43
CA THR A 214 -5.51 -4.52 -20.29
C THR A 214 -5.60 -3.77 -18.97
N ALA A 215 -4.72 -2.78 -18.76
CA ALA A 215 -4.76 -1.92 -17.56
C ALA A 215 -6.11 -1.20 -17.42
N SER A 216 -6.62 -0.63 -18.51
CA SER A 216 -7.91 0.07 -18.52
C SER A 216 -9.11 -0.85 -18.25
N GLU A 217 -9.07 -2.08 -18.76
CA GLU A 217 -10.10 -3.10 -18.49
C GLU A 217 -10.10 -3.53 -17.03
N VAL A 218 -8.91 -3.68 -16.41
CA VAL A 218 -8.80 -3.99 -14.98
C VAL A 218 -9.26 -2.83 -14.10
N ASP A 219 -8.91 -1.58 -14.45
CA ASP A 219 -9.36 -0.37 -13.73
C ASP A 219 -10.91 -0.26 -13.67
N GLN A 220 -11.60 -0.84 -14.66
CA GLN A 220 -13.07 -0.81 -14.79
C GLN A 220 -13.74 -2.12 -14.33
N TYR A 221 -12.97 -3.11 -13.90
CA TYR A 221 -13.51 -4.42 -13.55
C TYR A 221 -14.28 -4.32 -12.23
N PRO A 222 -15.59 -4.59 -12.21
CA PRO A 222 -16.43 -4.31 -11.05
C PRO A 222 -16.14 -5.27 -9.89
N GLU A 223 -16.24 -4.76 -8.67
CA GLU A 223 -16.34 -5.49 -7.40
C GLU A 223 -15.16 -6.41 -6.99
N GLN A 224 -14.14 -6.60 -7.84
CA GLN A 224 -13.08 -7.58 -7.57
C GLN A 224 -12.34 -7.29 -6.24
N SER A 225 -11.98 -6.04 -5.98
CA SER A 225 -11.28 -5.66 -4.75
C SER A 225 -12.12 -5.88 -3.50
N ASP A 226 -13.41 -5.52 -3.56
CA ASP A 226 -14.33 -5.62 -2.42
C ASP A 226 -14.61 -7.08 -2.09
N ARG A 227 -14.83 -7.90 -3.13
CA ARG A 227 -14.96 -9.35 -3.01
C ARG A 227 -13.69 -9.98 -2.45
N HIS A 228 -12.51 -9.59 -2.95
CA HIS A 228 -11.24 -10.10 -2.45
C HIS A 228 -11.14 -9.85 -0.94
N LEU A 229 -11.28 -8.61 -0.47
CA LEU A 229 -11.18 -8.31 0.96
C LEU A 229 -12.26 -9.02 1.80
N ALA A 230 -13.49 -9.11 1.31
CA ALA A 230 -14.57 -9.82 1.99
C ALA A 230 -14.24 -11.29 2.24
N GLU A 231 -13.76 -12.01 1.21
CA GLU A 231 -13.36 -13.41 1.34
C GLU A 231 -12.19 -13.59 2.33
N LEU A 232 -11.23 -12.65 2.35
CA LEU A 232 -10.13 -12.69 3.32
C LEU A 232 -10.64 -12.57 4.76
N LYS A 233 -11.60 -11.68 4.99
CA LYS A 233 -12.24 -11.52 6.30
C LYS A 233 -13.02 -12.77 6.69
N GLU A 234 -13.77 -13.38 5.78
CA GLU A 234 -14.46 -14.64 6.05
C GLU A 234 -13.50 -15.78 6.41
N ILE A 235 -12.35 -15.87 5.74
CA ILE A 235 -11.32 -16.84 6.11
C ILE A 235 -10.78 -16.54 7.52
N LEU A 236 -10.42 -15.28 7.82
CA LEU A 236 -9.94 -14.89 9.15
C LEU A 236 -10.98 -15.20 10.24
N ASP A 237 -12.25 -14.91 10.00
CA ASP A 237 -13.35 -15.20 10.91
C ASP A 237 -13.52 -16.72 11.14
N SER A 238 -13.42 -17.52 10.07
CA SER A 238 -13.51 -18.99 10.13
C SER A 238 -12.36 -19.63 10.91
N GLU A 239 -11.21 -18.98 10.92
CA GLU A 239 -10.01 -19.38 11.67
C GLU A 239 -9.98 -18.83 13.10
N HIS A 240 -11.05 -18.16 13.54
CA HIS A 240 -11.16 -17.53 14.85
C HIS A 240 -10.06 -16.47 15.10
N SER A 241 -9.64 -15.76 14.05
CA SER A 241 -8.71 -14.64 14.16
C SER A 241 -9.28 -13.51 14.99
N ASP A 242 -8.44 -12.88 15.81
CA ASP A 242 -8.80 -11.77 16.69
C ASP A 242 -8.59 -10.38 16.05
N TYR A 243 -8.44 -10.31 14.73
CA TYR A 243 -8.22 -9.04 14.01
C TYR A 243 -9.35 -8.03 14.23
N SER A 244 -10.58 -8.52 14.40
CA SER A 244 -11.74 -7.65 14.55
C SER A 244 -11.85 -7.09 15.97
N PHE A 245 -11.52 -7.87 17.02
CA PHE A 245 -11.38 -7.50 18.44
C PHE A 245 -10.65 -8.61 19.26
#